data_AF-A0A132GR12-F1
#
_entry.id   AF-A0A132GR12-F1
#
_cell.length_a   1.000
_cell.length_b   1.000
_cell.length_c   1.000
_cell.angle_alpha   90.00
_cell.angle_beta   90.00
_cell.angle_gamma   90.00
#
_symmetry.space_group_name_H-M   'P 1'
#
loop_
_entity.id
_entity.type
_entity.pdbx_description
1 polymer ?
#
loop_
_entity_poly.entity_id
_entity_poly.type
_entity_poly.pdbx_seq_one_letter_code
_entity_poly.pdbx_strand_id
1 'polypeptide(L)'
;TALLLAFVMPLSIIWLIGLLRYRIEGHDEVQSLTTLPIIADIPMASDDVKTSAGIVVHENKNTQMDEIFRSLRTNIKFLLKEQQKKILFTSSISGEGKTFCAANLAMSFALLGQRVVLCGLDIRKPALGRLFGIADRNLGITTLLTKEKVTLEDVQKQIVKSGVNDNLHLLLSGPIPPNPSELLARQTFQQVISLLEQQYDYVIFDTAPVGLVTDTLQIAEHADCCVLVCRADYTPKSSFGLLNQLADEGKLPNASIAINGIDMSRRKYGYYYGYGVYGKYGRYGNYGKYGNYGHYGMYADSHYGLKDDNSIKK
;
A
#
# COMPACT_ATOMS: atom_id res chain seq x y z
N THR A 1 -46.57 27.82 -13.39
CA THR A 1 -46.55 26.75 -12.37
C THR A 1 -46.03 25.42 -12.95
N ALA A 2 -46.56 24.93 -14.07
CA ALA A 2 -46.10 23.68 -14.71
C ALA A 2 -44.60 23.65 -15.07
N LEU A 3 -44.06 24.77 -15.60
CA LEU A 3 -42.65 24.88 -16.00
C LEU A 3 -41.67 24.86 -14.81
N LEU A 4 -42.13 25.35 -13.65
CA LEU A 4 -41.36 25.35 -12.39
C LEU A 4 -41.31 23.94 -11.79
N LEU A 5 -42.44 23.22 -11.80
CA LEU A 5 -42.52 21.82 -11.38
C LEU A 5 -41.67 20.90 -12.27
N ALA A 6 -41.61 21.18 -13.57
CA ALA A 6 -40.79 20.41 -14.51
C ALA A 6 -39.27 20.51 -14.24
N PHE A 7 -38.81 21.59 -13.61
CA PHE A 7 -37.39 21.76 -13.26
C PHE A 7 -37.07 21.30 -11.83
N VAL A 8 -37.98 21.55 -10.88
CA VAL A 8 -37.81 21.18 -9.48
C VAL A 8 -37.87 19.67 -9.30
N MET A 9 -38.78 18.97 -10.00
CA MET A 9 -38.97 17.54 -9.82
C MET A 9 -37.70 16.72 -10.17
N PRO A 10 -37.03 16.92 -11.32
CA PRO A 10 -35.77 16.22 -11.62
C PRO A 10 -34.64 16.55 -10.63
N LEU A 11 -34.50 17.82 -10.23
CA LEU A 11 -33.49 18.24 -9.26
C LEU A 11 -33.69 17.55 -7.90
N SER A 12 -34.95 17.51 -7.42
CA SER A 12 -35.31 16.83 -6.18
C SER A 12 -35.08 15.33 -6.27
N ILE A 13 -35.37 14.69 -7.41
CA ILE A 13 -35.09 13.26 -7.62
C ILE A 13 -33.59 12.99 -7.59
N ILE A 14 -32.78 13.79 -8.28
CA ILE A 14 -31.32 13.66 -8.27
C ILE A 14 -30.77 13.83 -6.85
N TRP A 15 -31.26 14.83 -6.11
CA TRP A 15 -30.87 15.05 -4.72
C TRP A 15 -31.27 13.88 -3.81
N LEU A 16 -32.49 13.33 -3.98
CA LEU A 16 -32.98 12.19 -3.22
C LEU A 16 -32.17 10.92 -3.51
N ILE A 17 -31.83 10.66 -4.78
CA ILE A 17 -30.92 9.57 -5.16
C ILE A 17 -29.56 9.77 -4.51
N GLY A 18 -29.07 11.02 -4.45
CA GLY A 18 -27.86 11.41 -3.73
C GLY A 18 -27.88 11.01 -2.25
N LEU A 19 -29.00 11.24 -1.56
CA LEU A 19 -29.18 10.85 -0.15
C LEU A 19 -29.18 9.34 0.08
N LEU A 20 -29.61 8.55 -0.91
CA LEU A 20 -29.61 7.10 -0.83
C LEU A 20 -28.23 6.49 -1.12
N ARG A 21 -27.26 7.28 -1.60
CA ARG A 21 -25.87 6.83 -1.83
C ARG A 21 -25.10 6.79 -0.52
N TYR A 22 -25.06 5.60 0.08
CA TYR A 22 -24.37 5.36 1.35
C TYR A 22 -22.92 4.91 1.22
N ARG A 23 -22.44 4.60 0.00
CA ARG A 23 -21.08 4.15 -0.28
C ARG A 23 -20.27 5.25 -0.95
N ILE A 24 -18.95 5.21 -0.79
CA ILE A 24 -18.05 6.10 -1.50
C ILE A 24 -18.00 5.76 -2.99
N GLU A 25 -17.96 6.76 -3.88
CA GLU A 25 -17.85 6.59 -5.34
C GLU A 25 -16.45 6.89 -5.87
N GLY A 26 -15.60 7.56 -5.07
CA GLY A 26 -14.17 7.70 -5.33
C GLY A 26 -13.56 8.97 -4.72
N HIS A 27 -12.48 9.46 -5.33
CA HIS A 27 -11.55 10.43 -4.73
C HIS A 27 -12.20 11.62 -4.02
N ASP A 28 -12.96 12.46 -4.74
CA ASP A 28 -13.51 13.71 -4.20
C ASP A 28 -14.41 13.48 -2.98
N GLU A 29 -15.15 12.38 -2.99
CA GLU A 29 -16.03 12.02 -1.88
C GLU A 29 -15.24 11.56 -0.67
N VAL A 30 -14.19 10.74 -0.86
CA VAL A 30 -13.27 10.38 0.22
C VAL A 30 -12.59 11.62 0.79
N GLN A 31 -12.13 12.53 -0.06
CA GLN A 31 -11.50 13.79 0.35
C GLN A 31 -12.45 14.67 1.18
N SER A 32 -13.76 14.60 0.95
CA SER A 32 -14.74 15.34 1.75
C SER A 32 -15.02 14.71 3.12
N LEU A 33 -14.71 13.41 3.30
CA LEU A 33 -15.03 12.64 4.51
C LEU A 33 -13.88 12.57 5.50
N THR A 34 -12.67 13.00 5.13
CA THR A 34 -11.46 12.84 5.95
C THR A 34 -10.41 13.90 5.63
N THR A 35 -9.59 14.21 6.63
CA THR A 35 -8.40 15.04 6.49
C THR A 35 -7.15 14.22 6.18
N LEU A 36 -7.24 12.89 6.24
CA LEU A 36 -6.13 12.00 5.99
C LEU A 36 -5.66 12.12 4.53
N PRO A 37 -4.33 12.09 4.28
CA PRO A 37 -3.81 12.16 2.93
C PRO A 37 -4.23 10.92 2.14
N ILE A 38 -4.91 11.14 1.02
CA ILE A 38 -5.07 10.12 -0.01
C ILE A 38 -3.71 9.99 -0.69
N ILE A 39 -3.20 8.77 -0.87
CA ILE A 39 -1.87 8.50 -1.45
C ILE A 39 -1.92 7.61 -2.69
N ALA A 40 -3.08 7.01 -2.98
CA ALA A 40 -3.29 6.29 -4.21
C ALA A 40 -4.77 6.12 -4.52
N ASP A 41 -5.02 6.02 -5.82
CA ASP A 41 -6.29 5.67 -6.43
C ASP A 41 -6.01 4.50 -7.37
N ILE A 42 -6.50 3.33 -7.00
CA ILE A 42 -6.20 2.05 -7.62
C ILE A 42 -7.42 1.64 -8.44
N PRO A 43 -7.33 1.61 -9.77
CA PRO A 43 -8.45 1.26 -10.63
C PRO A 43 -8.83 -0.21 -10.46
N MET A 44 -10.03 -0.57 -10.90
CA MET A 44 -10.40 -1.99 -10.99
C MET A 44 -9.44 -2.70 -11.95
N ALA A 45 -8.73 -3.70 -11.44
CA ALA A 45 -7.98 -4.62 -12.29
C ALA A 45 -8.95 -5.52 -13.05
N SER A 46 -8.86 -5.53 -14.38
CA SER A 46 -9.48 -6.59 -15.18
C SER A 46 -8.87 -7.93 -14.80
N ASP A 47 -9.68 -8.99 -14.85
CA ASP A 47 -9.22 -10.33 -14.47
C ASP A 47 -8.10 -10.84 -15.39
N ASP A 48 -8.02 -10.33 -16.61
CA ASP A 48 -6.99 -10.67 -17.60
C ASP A 48 -5.58 -10.18 -17.23
N VAL A 49 -5.47 -9.21 -16.31
CA VAL A 49 -4.19 -8.58 -15.91
C VAL A 49 -3.62 -9.19 -14.63
N LYS A 50 -4.41 -10.01 -13.91
CA LYS A 50 -3.97 -10.66 -12.68
C LYS A 50 -3.17 -11.92 -13.04
N THR A 51 -1.90 -11.96 -12.63
CA THR A 51 -1.10 -13.19 -12.69
C THR A 51 -1.38 -14.09 -11.49
N SER A 52 -0.53 -15.11 -11.29
CA SER A 52 -0.48 -15.85 -10.03
C SER A 52 -0.46 -14.88 -8.84
N ALA A 53 -1.19 -15.26 -7.79
CA ALA A 53 -1.33 -14.48 -6.57
C ALA A 53 -1.96 -13.10 -6.68
N GLY A 54 -2.76 -12.82 -7.72
CA GLY A 54 -3.44 -11.54 -7.86
C GLY A 54 -2.49 -10.35 -7.96
N ILE A 55 -1.23 -10.62 -8.33
CA ILE A 55 -0.21 -9.63 -8.61
C ILE A 55 -0.51 -9.04 -9.99
N VAL A 56 -0.50 -7.72 -10.07
CA VAL A 56 -0.70 -6.92 -11.29
C VAL A 56 0.52 -6.05 -11.60
N VAL A 57 1.53 -6.07 -10.73
CA VAL A 57 2.80 -5.36 -10.91
C VAL A 57 3.82 -6.32 -11.52
N HIS A 58 4.44 -5.92 -12.61
CA HIS A 58 5.31 -6.77 -13.43
C HIS A 58 6.67 -6.11 -13.67
N GLU A 59 7.69 -6.94 -13.82
CA GLU A 59 9.01 -6.48 -14.26
C GLU A 59 8.96 -6.04 -15.73
N ASN A 60 9.61 -4.91 -16.04
CA ASN A 60 9.79 -4.38 -17.41
C ASN A 60 8.48 -4.16 -18.19
N LYS A 61 7.34 -3.98 -17.51
CA LYS A 61 6.10 -3.51 -18.12
C LYS A 61 5.76 -2.12 -17.60
N ASN A 62 5.14 -1.31 -18.46
CA ASN A 62 4.65 0.03 -18.14
C ASN A 62 3.12 0.04 -18.23
N THR A 63 2.46 -0.86 -17.50
CA THR A 63 1.00 -0.84 -17.41
C THR A 63 0.54 0.29 -16.49
N GLN A 64 -0.73 0.65 -16.58
CA GLN A 64 -1.34 1.61 -15.66
C GLN A 64 -1.19 1.16 -14.19
N MET A 65 -1.29 -0.15 -13.92
CA MET A 65 -1.13 -0.69 -12.56
C MET A 65 0.31 -0.54 -12.06
N ASP A 66 1.31 -0.77 -12.92
CA ASP A 66 2.73 -0.62 -12.57
C ASP A 66 3.02 0.82 -12.11
N GLU A 67 2.57 1.82 -12.88
CA GLU A 67 2.78 3.23 -12.53
C GLU A 67 2.04 3.65 -11.25
N ILE A 68 0.84 3.11 -11.01
CA ILE A 68 0.07 3.41 -9.79
C ILE A 68 0.77 2.84 -8.56
N PHE A 69 1.24 1.60 -8.60
CA PHE A 69 1.98 1.02 -7.47
C PHE A 69 3.39 1.59 -7.31
N ARG A 70 4.01 2.08 -8.38
CA ARG A 70 5.26 2.87 -8.34
C ARG A 70 5.03 4.24 -7.70
N SER A 71 3.91 4.90 -7.99
CA SER A 71 3.50 6.15 -7.34
C SER A 71 3.17 5.93 -5.87
N LEU A 72 2.39 4.90 -5.53
CA LEU A 72 2.06 4.53 -4.15
C LEU A 72 3.35 4.27 -3.34
N ARG A 73 4.27 3.49 -3.89
CA ARG A 73 5.60 3.24 -3.29
C ARG A 73 6.35 4.55 -3.01
N THR A 74 6.34 5.48 -3.96
CA THR A 74 7.00 6.79 -3.80
C THR A 74 6.33 7.62 -2.71
N ASN A 75 5.01 7.69 -2.67
CA ASN A 75 4.25 8.40 -1.64
C ASN A 75 4.51 7.82 -0.24
N ILE A 76 4.55 6.49 -0.11
CA ILE A 76 4.89 5.82 1.15
C ILE A 76 6.30 6.15 1.59
N LYS A 77 7.28 6.16 0.68
CA LYS A 77 8.66 6.57 1.01
C LYS A 77 8.74 8.02 1.53
N PHE A 78 7.84 8.91 1.12
CA PHE A 78 7.77 10.27 1.66
C PHE A 78 7.11 10.32 3.06
N LEU A 79 6.22 9.38 3.37
CA LEU A 79 5.61 9.26 4.70
C LEU A 79 6.57 8.66 5.73
N LEU A 80 7.43 7.74 5.30
CA LEU A 80 8.43 7.09 6.14
C LEU A 80 9.63 8.03 6.38
N LYS A 81 10.01 8.21 7.65
CA LYS A 81 11.26 8.87 8.04
C LYS A 81 12.46 7.96 7.79
N GLU A 82 13.67 8.50 7.93
CA GLU A 82 14.90 7.70 7.88
C GLU A 82 14.81 6.51 8.87
N GLN A 83 15.19 5.32 8.40
CA GLN A 83 15.13 4.03 9.11
C GLN A 83 13.74 3.40 9.28
N GLN A 84 12.65 4.11 9.01
CA GLN A 84 11.31 3.54 9.06
C GLN A 84 11.02 2.63 7.86
N LYS A 85 10.44 1.46 8.14
CA LYS A 85 10.25 0.42 7.13
C LYS A 85 9.08 -0.55 7.36
N LYS A 86 8.30 -0.35 8.41
CA LYS A 86 7.14 -1.19 8.78
C LYS A 86 5.85 -0.53 8.30
N ILE A 87 5.19 -1.11 7.30
CA ILE A 87 4.02 -0.53 6.65
C ILE A 87 2.80 -1.40 6.94
N LEU A 88 1.78 -0.84 7.58
CA LEU A 88 0.55 -1.55 7.89
C LEU A 88 -0.54 -1.28 6.87
N PHE A 89 -1.25 -2.32 6.45
CA PHE A 89 -2.46 -2.25 5.63
C PHE A 89 -3.65 -2.73 6.44
N THR A 90 -4.62 -1.83 6.64
CA THR A 90 -5.93 -2.16 7.21
C THR A 90 -7.06 -1.44 6.47
N SER A 91 -8.29 -1.61 6.92
CA SER A 91 -9.49 -1.09 6.29
C SER A 91 -10.67 -1.10 7.28
N SER A 92 -11.81 -0.52 6.89
CA SER A 92 -12.99 -0.46 7.76
C SER A 92 -13.74 -1.79 7.83
N ILE A 93 -13.86 -2.50 6.71
CA ILE A 93 -14.61 -3.74 6.54
C ILE A 93 -13.84 -4.77 5.70
N SER A 94 -14.30 -6.02 5.69
CA SER A 94 -13.71 -7.04 4.82
C SER A 94 -13.96 -6.72 3.34
N GLY A 95 -13.09 -7.16 2.43
CA GLY A 95 -13.32 -7.04 0.98
C GLY A 95 -12.90 -5.73 0.30
N GLU A 96 -12.32 -4.78 1.04
CA GLU A 96 -11.83 -3.50 0.48
C GLU A 96 -10.52 -3.62 -0.32
N GLY A 97 -9.83 -4.76 -0.24
CA GLY A 97 -8.64 -5.05 -1.03
C GLY A 97 -7.29 -4.77 -0.37
N LYS A 98 -7.23 -4.79 0.97
CA LYS A 98 -5.99 -4.69 1.78
C LYS A 98 -4.87 -5.60 1.27
N THR A 99 -5.10 -6.91 1.27
CA THR A 99 -4.13 -7.92 0.84
C THR A 99 -3.64 -7.68 -0.60
N PHE A 100 -4.55 -7.27 -1.50
CA PHE A 100 -4.20 -6.94 -2.87
C PHE A 100 -3.27 -5.73 -2.95
N CYS A 101 -3.58 -4.64 -2.25
CA CYS A 101 -2.75 -3.44 -2.21
C CYS A 101 -1.40 -3.72 -1.55
N ALA A 102 -1.39 -4.45 -0.43
CA ALA A 102 -0.20 -4.84 0.30
C ALA A 102 0.73 -5.71 -0.55
N ALA A 103 0.19 -6.73 -1.23
CA ALA A 103 0.96 -7.63 -2.08
C ALA A 103 1.58 -6.92 -3.29
N ASN A 104 0.83 -6.04 -3.96
CA ASN A 104 1.33 -5.30 -5.11
C ASN A 104 2.30 -4.19 -4.73
N LEU A 105 2.14 -3.55 -3.56
CA LEU A 105 3.18 -2.67 -3.03
C LEU A 105 4.45 -3.46 -2.68
N ALA A 106 4.32 -4.63 -2.05
CA ALA A 106 5.45 -5.48 -1.71
C ALA A 106 6.23 -5.88 -2.97
N MET A 107 5.52 -6.29 -4.02
CA MET A 107 6.10 -6.58 -5.32
C MET A 107 6.78 -5.34 -5.93
N SER A 108 6.15 -4.17 -5.84
CA SER A 108 6.73 -2.90 -6.30
C SER A 108 8.07 -2.61 -5.61
N PHE A 109 8.22 -2.84 -4.31
CA PHE A 109 9.52 -2.72 -3.63
C PHE A 109 10.51 -3.82 -4.05
N ALA A 110 10.06 -5.07 -4.14
CA ALA A 110 10.90 -6.22 -4.50
C ALA A 110 11.52 -6.09 -5.90
N LEU A 111 10.79 -5.52 -6.86
CA LEU A 111 11.28 -5.20 -8.21
C LEU A 111 12.38 -4.13 -8.23
N LEU A 112 12.55 -3.34 -7.17
CA LEU A 112 13.69 -2.44 -6.98
C LEU A 112 14.87 -3.11 -6.25
N GLY A 113 14.87 -4.43 -6.14
CA GLY A 113 15.91 -5.18 -5.44
C GLY A 113 15.85 -5.08 -3.91
N GLN A 114 14.79 -4.48 -3.35
CA GLN A 114 14.63 -4.40 -1.89
C GLN A 114 14.17 -5.74 -1.34
N ARG A 115 14.74 -6.20 -0.23
CA ARG A 115 14.28 -7.39 0.47
C ARG A 115 13.01 -7.05 1.24
N VAL A 116 11.90 -7.64 0.83
CA VAL A 116 10.58 -7.38 1.43
C VAL A 116 10.02 -8.65 2.05
N VAL A 117 9.45 -8.53 3.24
CA VAL A 117 8.58 -9.56 3.82
C VAL A 117 7.16 -9.05 3.94
N LEU A 118 6.21 -9.79 3.38
CA LEU A 118 4.78 -9.55 3.53
C LEU A 118 4.22 -10.50 4.59
N CYS A 119 3.77 -9.94 5.70
CA CYS A 119 3.25 -10.67 6.85
C CYS A 119 1.71 -10.71 6.80
N GLY A 120 1.15 -11.91 6.73
CA GLY A 120 -0.28 -12.14 6.92
C GLY A 120 -0.60 -12.15 8.41
N LEU A 121 -1.19 -11.06 8.91
CA LEU A 121 -1.50 -10.86 10.32
C LEU A 121 -3.01 -10.84 10.61
N ASP A 122 -3.87 -11.05 9.61
CA ASP A 122 -5.24 -11.52 9.86
C ASP A 122 -5.20 -13.00 10.27
N ILE A 123 -4.99 -13.24 11.57
CA ILE A 123 -4.95 -14.58 12.17
C ILE A 123 -6.34 -15.14 12.47
N ARG A 124 -7.41 -14.35 12.24
CA ARG A 124 -8.81 -14.81 12.36
C ARG A 124 -9.32 -15.37 11.04
N LYS A 125 -8.98 -14.72 9.92
CA LYS A 125 -9.39 -15.13 8.56
C LYS A 125 -8.19 -15.10 7.60
N PRO A 126 -7.21 -16.02 7.75
CA PRO A 126 -6.03 -16.04 6.89
C PRO A 126 -6.37 -16.07 5.38
N ALA A 127 -5.81 -15.12 4.64
CA ALA A 127 -6.02 -14.98 3.20
C ALA A 127 -4.72 -15.05 2.39
N LEU A 128 -3.59 -14.61 2.98
CA LEU A 128 -2.31 -14.47 2.27
C LEU A 128 -1.79 -15.78 1.66
N GLY A 129 -1.82 -16.89 2.41
CA GLY A 129 -1.36 -18.19 1.91
C GLY A 129 -2.17 -18.67 0.70
N ARG A 130 -3.49 -18.44 0.71
CA ARG A 130 -4.37 -18.75 -0.43
C ARG A 130 -4.05 -17.90 -1.65
N LEU A 131 -3.75 -16.62 -1.43
CA LEU A 131 -3.35 -15.71 -2.51
C LEU A 131 -2.10 -16.27 -3.21
N PHE A 132 -1.04 -16.60 -2.46
CA PHE A 132 0.22 -17.09 -3.03
C PHE A 132 0.25 -18.59 -3.35
N GLY A 133 -0.88 -19.30 -3.28
CA GLY A 133 -0.94 -20.73 -3.60
C GLY A 133 -0.16 -21.64 -2.64
N ILE A 134 0.07 -21.19 -1.40
CA ILE A 134 0.80 -21.95 -0.39
C ILE A 134 -0.17 -22.84 0.39
N ALA A 135 0.00 -24.15 0.26
CA ALA A 135 -0.89 -25.15 0.84
C ALA A 135 -0.63 -25.43 2.33
N ASP A 136 0.62 -25.28 2.79
CA ASP A 136 0.97 -25.55 4.18
C ASP A 136 0.40 -24.47 5.11
N ARG A 137 -0.54 -24.88 5.97
CA ARG A 137 -1.21 -24.02 6.95
C ARG A 137 -0.52 -24.00 8.31
N ASN A 138 0.47 -24.86 8.52
CA ASN A 138 1.23 -24.89 9.76
C ASN A 138 2.33 -23.83 9.79
N LEU A 139 2.75 -23.35 8.61
CA LEU A 139 3.72 -22.26 8.51
C LEU A 139 3.07 -20.92 8.86
N GLY A 140 3.69 -20.18 9.78
CA GLY A 140 3.31 -18.80 10.02
C GLY A 140 3.54 -18.31 11.44
N ILE A 141 3.22 -17.04 11.63
CA ILE A 141 3.54 -16.28 12.83
C ILE A 141 2.91 -16.86 14.09
N THR A 142 1.70 -17.41 14.04
CA THR A 142 1.03 -17.94 15.25
C THR A 142 1.84 -19.04 15.93
N THR A 143 2.60 -19.84 15.18
CA THR A 143 3.52 -20.86 15.74
C THR A 143 4.73 -20.28 16.46
N LEU A 144 5.16 -19.07 16.08
CA LEU A 144 6.24 -18.34 16.76
C LEU A 144 5.72 -17.71 18.05
N LEU A 145 4.51 -17.15 18.00
CA LEU A 145 3.94 -16.42 19.12
C LEU A 145 3.63 -17.30 20.33
N THR A 146 3.43 -18.61 20.14
CA THR A 146 3.23 -19.55 21.25
C THR A 146 4.49 -19.82 22.06
N LYS A 147 5.68 -19.58 21.49
CA LYS A 147 6.97 -19.79 22.17
C LYS A 147 7.17 -18.80 23.32
N GLU A 148 8.02 -19.15 24.28
CA GLU A 148 8.44 -18.22 25.33
C GLU A 148 9.46 -17.20 24.81
N LYS A 149 10.36 -17.65 23.93
CA LYS A 149 11.38 -16.84 23.27
C LYS A 149 11.52 -17.27 21.82
N VAL A 150 11.72 -16.29 20.93
CA VAL A 150 11.90 -16.52 19.50
C VAL A 150 13.32 -16.17 19.10
N THR A 151 13.97 -17.05 18.34
CA THR A 151 15.29 -16.82 17.73
C THR A 151 15.16 -16.44 16.25
N LEU A 152 16.24 -15.90 15.67
CA LEU A 152 16.27 -15.60 14.24
C LEU A 152 16.05 -16.87 13.38
N GLU A 153 16.62 -17.99 13.80
CA GLU A 153 16.46 -19.29 13.11
C GLU A 153 15.00 -19.75 13.12
N ASP A 154 14.29 -19.55 14.24
CA ASP A 154 12.86 -19.84 14.32
C ASP A 154 12.06 -19.04 13.30
N VAL A 155 12.32 -17.72 13.22
CA VAL A 155 11.66 -16.83 12.25
C VAL A 155 11.96 -17.29 10.83
N GLN A 156 13.22 -17.56 10.50
CA GLN A 156 13.64 -18.00 9.17
C GLN A 156 12.95 -19.30 8.73
N LYS A 157 12.72 -20.25 9.64
CA LYS A 157 11.98 -21.50 9.35
C LYS A 157 10.50 -21.27 8.99
N GLN A 158 9.92 -20.14 9.38
CA GLN A 158 8.54 -19.79 9.08
C GLN A 158 8.39 -18.88 7.85
N ILE A 159 9.50 -18.37 7.32
CA ILE A 159 9.50 -17.57 6.11
C ILE A 159 9.47 -18.47 4.88
N VAL A 160 8.61 -18.12 3.93
CA VAL A 160 8.50 -18.79 2.64
C VAL A 160 8.77 -17.82 1.51
N LYS A 161 9.34 -18.33 0.40
CA LYS A 161 9.47 -17.54 -0.84
C LYS A 161 8.08 -17.32 -1.43
N SER A 162 7.85 -16.14 -2.01
CA SER A 162 6.58 -15.83 -2.68
C SER A 162 6.32 -16.63 -3.96
N GLY A 163 7.37 -17.16 -4.58
CA GLY A 163 7.30 -17.84 -5.87
C GLY A 163 7.11 -16.92 -7.08
N VAL A 164 6.96 -15.61 -6.86
CA VAL A 164 6.80 -14.60 -7.93
C VAL A 164 8.01 -13.66 -8.07
N ASN A 165 8.77 -13.46 -6.99
CA ASN A 165 10.02 -12.69 -7.00
C ASN A 165 10.95 -13.15 -5.88
N ASP A 166 12.26 -13.23 -6.15
CA ASP A 166 13.26 -13.70 -5.19
C ASP A 166 13.47 -12.77 -3.97
N ASN A 167 13.18 -11.47 -4.13
CA ASN A 167 13.28 -10.51 -3.03
C ASN A 167 11.97 -10.39 -2.22
N LEU A 168 10.88 -11.02 -2.67
CA LEU A 168 9.60 -11.02 -1.97
C LEU A 168 9.42 -12.34 -1.19
N HIS A 169 9.40 -12.20 0.13
CA HIS A 169 9.18 -13.28 1.08
C HIS A 169 7.85 -13.10 1.80
N LEU A 170 7.31 -14.18 2.34
CA LEU A 170 6.05 -14.18 3.07
C LEU A 170 6.24 -14.75 4.47
N LEU A 171 5.60 -14.12 5.45
CA LEU A 171 5.33 -14.71 6.76
C LEU A 171 3.82 -14.90 6.87
N LEU A 172 3.34 -16.14 6.78
CA LEU A 172 1.90 -16.41 6.81
C LEU A 172 1.32 -16.28 8.22
N SER A 173 -0.02 -16.29 8.34
CA SER A 173 -0.69 -16.26 9.65
C SER A 173 -0.37 -17.51 10.48
N GLY A 174 -0.30 -18.68 9.84
CA GLY A 174 -0.25 -19.98 10.52
C GLY A 174 -1.63 -20.50 10.93
N PRO A 175 -1.68 -21.53 11.79
CA PRO A 175 -2.94 -22.07 12.30
C PRO A 175 -3.77 -21.01 13.01
N ILE A 176 -5.09 -21.06 12.85
CA ILE A 176 -6.02 -20.14 13.52
C ILE A 176 -5.99 -20.44 15.03
N PRO A 177 -5.54 -19.50 15.88
CA PRO A 177 -5.46 -19.74 17.32
C PRO A 177 -6.85 -19.59 17.96
N PRO A 178 -7.09 -20.24 19.11
CA PRO A 178 -8.33 -20.06 19.86
C PRO A 178 -8.46 -18.64 20.45
N ASN A 179 -7.33 -17.97 20.70
CA ASN A 179 -7.23 -16.67 21.35
C ASN A 179 -6.36 -15.66 20.57
N PRO A 180 -6.82 -15.15 19.40
CA PRO A 180 -6.08 -14.23 18.55
C PRO A 180 -5.51 -12.98 19.25
N SER A 181 -6.35 -12.25 19.97
CA SER A 181 -6.00 -10.95 20.58
C SER A 181 -4.91 -11.09 21.65
N GLU A 182 -5.01 -12.12 22.47
CA GLU A 182 -4.03 -12.41 23.52
C GLU A 182 -2.67 -12.78 22.93
N LEU A 183 -2.70 -13.52 21.81
CA LEU A 183 -1.48 -13.97 21.14
C LEU A 183 -0.70 -12.80 20.52
N LEU A 184 -1.42 -11.83 19.93
CA LEU A 184 -0.82 -10.62 19.35
C LEU A 184 -0.29 -9.64 20.41
N ALA A 185 -0.87 -9.64 21.62
CA ALA A 185 -0.41 -8.81 22.74
C ALA A 185 0.89 -9.32 23.40
N ARG A 186 1.38 -10.51 23.04
CA ARG A 186 2.58 -11.09 23.65
C ARG A 186 3.84 -10.36 23.20
N GLN A 187 4.83 -10.28 24.10
CA GLN A 187 6.17 -9.77 23.79
C GLN A 187 6.85 -10.52 22.64
N THR A 188 6.49 -11.79 22.41
CA THR A 188 7.00 -12.56 21.27
C THR A 188 6.62 -11.97 19.92
N PHE A 189 5.49 -11.25 19.82
CA PHE A 189 5.15 -10.53 18.59
C PHE A 189 6.19 -9.45 18.29
N GLN A 190 6.49 -8.59 19.28
CA GLN A 190 7.52 -7.57 19.15
C GLN A 190 8.90 -8.17 18.83
N GLN A 191 9.27 -9.30 19.45
CA GLN A 191 10.52 -10.01 19.14
C GLN A 191 10.58 -10.44 17.68
N VAL A 192 9.51 -11.06 17.15
CA VAL A 192 9.42 -11.47 15.74
C VAL A 192 9.57 -10.25 14.82
N ILE A 193 8.81 -9.18 15.07
CA ILE A 193 8.87 -7.97 14.23
C ILE A 193 10.28 -7.36 14.24
N SER A 194 10.94 -7.31 15.40
CA SER A 194 12.30 -6.77 15.53
C SER A 194 13.32 -7.62 14.74
N LEU A 195 13.17 -8.95 14.75
CA LEU A 195 14.00 -9.86 13.97
C LEU A 195 13.77 -9.69 12.45
N LEU A 196 12.53 -9.49 12.02
CA LEU A 196 12.22 -9.19 10.62
C LEU A 196 12.84 -7.86 10.19
N GLU A 197 12.74 -6.84 11.04
CA GLU A 197 13.34 -5.53 10.80
C GLU A 197 14.86 -5.63 10.60
N GLN A 198 15.55 -6.57 11.23
CA GLN A 198 17.00 -6.75 11.01
C GLN A 198 17.35 -7.40 9.66
N GLN A 199 16.41 -8.13 9.03
CA GLN A 199 16.68 -8.96 7.85
C GLN A 199 16.10 -8.40 6.55
N TYR A 200 15.14 -7.49 6.65
CA TYR A 200 14.40 -6.94 5.53
C TYR A 200 14.52 -5.42 5.45
N ASP A 201 14.52 -4.93 4.22
CA ASP A 201 14.48 -3.50 3.92
C ASP A 201 13.08 -2.94 4.16
N TYR A 202 12.04 -3.75 3.96
CA TYR A 202 10.65 -3.42 4.27
C TYR A 202 9.89 -4.61 4.87
N VAL A 203 9.06 -4.33 5.86
CA VAL A 203 8.17 -5.28 6.51
C VAL A 203 6.74 -4.78 6.33
N ILE A 204 5.90 -5.52 5.60
CA ILE A 204 4.54 -5.10 5.27
C ILE A 204 3.54 -5.97 6.03
N PHE A 205 2.64 -5.35 6.78
CA PHE A 205 1.61 -6.03 7.57
C PHE A 205 0.27 -6.00 6.83
N ASP A 206 -0.24 -7.16 6.41
CA ASP A 206 -1.61 -7.33 5.92
C ASP A 206 -2.50 -7.79 7.09
N THR A 207 -3.39 -6.93 7.57
CA THR A 207 -4.14 -7.17 8.81
C THR A 207 -5.64 -7.33 8.59
N ALA A 208 -6.35 -7.69 9.66
CA ALA A 208 -7.80 -7.66 9.70
C ALA A 208 -8.33 -6.21 9.56
N PRO A 209 -9.61 -6.02 9.15
CA PRO A 209 -10.23 -4.70 9.13
C PRO A 209 -10.37 -4.13 10.55
N VAL A 210 -9.77 -2.97 10.79
CA VAL A 210 -9.81 -2.28 12.09
C VAL A 210 -11.22 -1.89 12.53
N GLY A 211 -12.14 -1.70 11.59
CA GLY A 211 -13.55 -1.43 11.91
C GLY A 211 -14.36 -2.65 12.36
N LEU A 212 -13.81 -3.86 12.26
CA LEU A 212 -14.47 -5.09 12.70
C LEU A 212 -13.86 -5.69 13.97
N VAL A 213 -12.54 -5.54 14.14
CA VAL A 213 -11.80 -6.12 15.28
C VAL A 213 -10.69 -5.17 15.72
N THR A 214 -10.47 -5.11 17.03
CA THR A 214 -9.46 -4.21 17.64
C THR A 214 -8.04 -4.76 17.59
N ASP A 215 -7.85 -6.04 17.26
CA ASP A 215 -6.53 -6.71 17.19
C ASP A 215 -5.54 -5.96 16.28
N THR A 216 -6.05 -5.35 15.22
CA THR A 216 -5.24 -4.54 14.29
C THR A 216 -4.56 -3.37 14.99
N LEU A 217 -5.17 -2.80 16.04
CA LEU A 217 -4.58 -1.68 16.78
C LEU A 217 -3.31 -2.11 17.51
N GLN A 218 -3.28 -3.33 18.06
CA GLN A 218 -2.07 -3.88 18.69
C GLN A 218 -0.94 -4.04 17.67
N ILE A 219 -1.27 -4.49 16.45
CA ILE A 219 -0.29 -4.59 15.36
C ILE A 219 0.18 -3.19 14.94
N ALA A 220 -0.72 -2.20 14.94
CA ALA A 220 -0.43 -0.83 14.54
C ALA A 220 0.59 -0.15 15.44
N GLU A 221 0.67 -0.50 16.72
CA GLU A 221 1.71 -0.02 17.64
C GLU A 221 3.14 -0.37 17.19
N HIS A 222 3.29 -1.38 16.33
CA HIS A 222 4.57 -1.82 15.79
C HIS A 222 4.85 -1.33 14.36
N ALA A 223 3.93 -0.55 13.77
CA ALA A 223 4.07 -0.02 12.41
C ALA A 223 4.61 1.42 12.41
N ASP A 224 5.30 1.79 11.33
CA ASP A 224 5.79 3.15 11.12
C ASP A 224 4.77 4.03 10.39
N CYS A 225 3.97 3.44 9.50
CA CYS A 225 2.83 4.08 8.87
C CYS A 225 1.69 3.09 8.61
N CYS A 226 0.49 3.63 8.47
CA CYS A 226 -0.74 2.89 8.19
C CYS A 226 -1.38 3.37 6.88
N VAL A 227 -1.66 2.42 5.99
CA VAL A 227 -2.45 2.61 4.78
C VAL A 227 -3.84 2.02 5.02
N LEU A 228 -4.82 2.91 5.17
CA LEU A 228 -6.24 2.60 5.20
C LEU A 228 -6.74 2.40 3.78
N VAL A 229 -7.12 1.17 3.44
CA VAL A 229 -7.70 0.86 2.14
C VAL A 229 -9.21 1.04 2.21
N CYS A 230 -9.77 1.90 1.39
CA CYS A 230 -11.21 1.96 1.14
C CYS A 230 -11.48 1.56 -0.32
N ARG A 231 -12.72 1.19 -0.65
CA ARG A 231 -13.08 0.70 -1.98
C ARG A 231 -14.28 1.45 -2.54
N ALA A 232 -14.12 1.99 -3.75
CA ALA A 232 -15.19 2.64 -4.48
C ALA A 232 -16.38 1.68 -4.71
N ASP A 233 -17.59 2.22 -4.62
CA ASP A 233 -18.88 1.53 -4.68
C ASP A 233 -19.05 0.40 -3.63
N TYR A 234 -18.21 0.38 -2.58
CA TYR A 234 -18.17 -0.69 -1.58
C TYR A 234 -18.15 -0.15 -0.14
N THR A 235 -17.20 0.72 0.20
CA THR A 235 -17.02 1.22 1.56
C THR A 235 -18.15 2.18 1.96
N PRO A 236 -18.84 1.95 3.09
CA PRO A 236 -19.82 2.88 3.63
C PRO A 236 -19.19 4.21 4.04
N LYS A 237 -19.83 5.34 3.72
CA LYS A 237 -19.40 6.68 4.15
C LYS A 237 -19.34 6.81 5.67
N SER A 238 -20.24 6.12 6.37
CA SER A 238 -20.29 6.09 7.84
C SER A 238 -19.04 5.47 8.48
N SER A 239 -18.26 4.67 7.74
CA SER A 239 -17.01 4.09 8.25
C SER A 239 -15.96 5.15 8.60
N PHE A 240 -15.97 6.30 7.93
CA PHE A 240 -14.95 7.33 8.10
C PHE A 240 -14.97 7.99 9.47
N GLY A 241 -16.11 8.00 10.17
CA GLY A 241 -16.17 8.51 11.54
C GLY A 241 -15.22 7.76 12.48
N LEU A 242 -15.26 6.43 12.44
CA LEU A 242 -14.34 5.59 13.23
C LEU A 242 -12.90 5.71 12.73
N LEU A 243 -12.67 5.68 11.41
CA LEU A 243 -11.31 5.75 10.86
C LEU A 243 -10.60 7.06 11.22
N ASN A 244 -11.31 8.18 11.10
CA ASN A 244 -10.80 9.50 11.47
C ASN A 244 -10.52 9.55 12.97
N GLN A 245 -11.46 9.08 13.80
CA GLN A 245 -11.26 9.02 15.25
C GLN A 245 -10.00 8.23 15.62
N LEU A 246 -9.80 7.04 15.05
CA LEU A 246 -8.62 6.22 15.34
C LEU A 246 -7.31 6.89 14.91
N ALA A 247 -7.33 7.60 13.79
CA ALA A 247 -6.16 8.34 13.31
C ALA A 247 -5.87 9.58 14.18
N ASP A 248 -6.90 10.35 14.54
CA ASP A 248 -6.80 11.54 15.39
C ASP A 248 -6.33 11.20 16.82
N GLU A 249 -6.74 10.04 17.34
CA GLU A 249 -6.28 9.49 18.61
C GLU A 249 -4.85 8.90 18.53
N GLY A 250 -4.21 8.91 17.36
CA GLY A 250 -2.86 8.39 17.15
C GLY A 250 -2.75 6.86 17.21
N LYS A 251 -3.87 6.14 17.18
CA LYS A 251 -3.90 4.67 17.20
C LYS A 251 -3.51 4.04 15.86
N LEU A 252 -3.49 4.83 14.80
CA LEU A 252 -3.00 4.46 13.48
C LEU A 252 -1.81 5.37 13.12
N PRO A 253 -0.55 4.88 13.17
CA PRO A 253 0.62 5.74 12.97
C PRO A 253 0.65 6.26 11.53
N ASN A 254 0.91 7.56 11.36
CA ASN A 254 1.04 8.23 10.06
C ASN A 254 -0.02 7.76 9.03
N ALA A 255 -1.28 7.76 9.43
CA ALA A 255 -2.37 7.19 8.65
C ALA A 255 -2.58 7.92 7.31
N SER A 256 -2.79 7.15 6.25
CA SER A 256 -3.04 7.61 4.88
C SER A 256 -4.06 6.70 4.20
N ILE A 257 -4.65 7.13 3.09
CA ILE A 257 -5.73 6.40 2.40
C ILE A 257 -5.29 5.94 1.01
N ALA A 258 -5.60 4.69 0.69
CA ALA A 258 -5.58 4.18 -0.68
C ALA A 258 -7.01 3.79 -1.10
N ILE A 259 -7.50 4.38 -2.21
CA ILE A 259 -8.84 4.13 -2.73
C ILE A 259 -8.75 3.05 -3.81
N ASN A 260 -9.29 1.88 -3.53
CA ASN A 260 -9.26 0.73 -4.41
C ASN A 260 -10.54 0.59 -5.26
N GLY A 261 -10.43 -0.12 -6.39
CA GLY A 261 -11.56 -0.51 -7.21
C GLY A 261 -12.25 0.66 -7.92
N ILE A 262 -11.52 1.70 -8.30
CA ILE A 262 -12.09 2.83 -9.03
C ILE A 262 -12.47 2.39 -10.44
N ASP A 263 -13.73 2.60 -10.81
CA ASP A 263 -14.21 2.39 -12.17
C ASP A 263 -13.77 3.53 -13.09
N MET A 264 -12.78 3.25 -13.93
CA MET A 264 -12.24 4.21 -14.89
C MET A 264 -13.20 4.49 -16.06
N SER A 265 -14.14 3.58 -16.35
CA SER A 265 -15.10 3.75 -17.47
C SER A 265 -16.21 4.75 -17.16
N ARG A 266 -16.55 4.91 -15.87
CA ARG A 266 -17.63 5.80 -15.41
C ARG A 266 -17.21 7.26 -15.25
N ARG A 267 -15.91 7.56 -15.22
CA ARG A 267 -15.43 8.94 -15.07
C ARG A 267 -15.14 9.58 -16.43
N LYS A 268 -16.00 10.53 -16.81
CA LYS A 268 -15.93 11.34 -18.05
C LYS A 268 -14.72 12.28 -18.14
N TYR A 269 -13.89 12.38 -17.11
CA TYR A 269 -12.72 13.24 -17.06
C TYR A 269 -11.47 12.43 -16.70
N GLY A 270 -10.76 11.98 -17.73
CA GLY A 270 -9.51 11.21 -17.64
C GLY A 270 -8.29 12.04 -17.27
N TYR A 271 -8.38 12.95 -16.29
CA TYR A 271 -7.32 13.92 -15.99
C TYR A 271 -6.74 13.86 -14.57
N TYR A 272 -7.03 12.80 -13.79
CA TYR A 272 -6.53 12.69 -12.41
C TYR A 272 -5.30 11.79 -12.25
N TYR A 273 -4.93 11.00 -13.26
CA TYR A 273 -3.99 9.89 -13.06
C TYR A 273 -2.73 10.04 -13.90
N GLY A 274 -1.79 10.79 -13.33
CA GLY A 274 -0.43 10.94 -13.84
C GLY A 274 0.11 12.33 -13.49
N TYR A 275 1.03 12.39 -12.51
CA TYR A 275 1.92 13.54 -12.27
C TYR A 275 1.40 14.88 -11.70
N GLY A 276 0.10 15.11 -11.51
CA GLY A 276 -0.40 16.46 -11.17
C GLY A 276 -0.62 16.81 -9.68
N VAL A 277 -1.19 15.92 -8.88
CA VAL A 277 -1.80 16.31 -7.59
C VAL A 277 -0.94 15.95 -6.37
N TYR A 278 -0.24 14.81 -6.39
CA TYR A 278 0.58 14.37 -5.26
C TYR A 278 1.91 15.13 -5.10
N GLY A 279 2.34 15.89 -6.12
CA GLY A 279 3.54 16.74 -6.04
C GLY A 279 3.40 17.98 -5.15
N LYS A 280 2.19 18.32 -4.69
CA LYS A 280 1.95 19.52 -3.87
C LYS A 280 2.32 19.36 -2.39
N TYR A 281 2.43 18.14 -1.87
CA TYR A 281 2.78 17.89 -0.47
C TYR A 281 4.29 17.84 -0.21
N GLY A 282 5.13 17.83 -1.25
CA GLY A 282 6.61 17.84 -1.12
C GLY A 282 7.23 19.22 -0.82
N ARG A 283 6.44 20.24 -0.50
CA ARG A 283 6.89 21.64 -0.38
C ARG A 283 6.81 22.20 1.05
N TYR A 284 7.15 21.40 2.06
CA TYR A 284 7.44 21.88 3.42
C TYR A 284 8.76 21.28 3.90
N GLY A 285 9.85 21.73 3.28
CA GLY A 285 11.22 21.39 3.66
C GLY A 285 12.14 22.55 3.28
N ASN A 286 11.90 23.72 3.87
CA ASN A 286 12.71 24.91 3.66
C ASN A 286 13.83 24.93 4.72
N TYR A 287 15.02 24.48 4.36
CA TYR A 287 16.24 24.70 5.12
C TYR A 287 17.42 25.01 4.19
N GLY A 288 18.14 26.08 4.50
CA GLY A 288 19.58 26.17 4.27
C GLY A 288 20.05 26.78 2.96
N LYS A 289 19.94 28.10 2.85
CA LYS A 289 20.60 28.95 1.85
C LYS A 289 22.13 29.00 2.13
N TYR A 290 22.94 28.28 1.37
CA TYR A 290 24.40 28.51 1.15
C TYR A 290 24.75 27.78 -0.17
N GLY A 291 25.11 28.45 -1.26
CA GLY A 291 26.41 29.08 -1.49
C GLY A 291 26.68 28.99 -3.00
N ASN A 292 27.05 30.12 -3.60
CA ASN A 292 27.34 30.31 -5.02
C ASN A 292 28.61 29.55 -5.45
N TYR A 293 28.75 29.25 -6.75
CA TYR A 293 29.97 29.22 -7.60
C TYR A 293 29.97 28.07 -8.62
N GLY A 294 30.24 28.40 -9.89
CA GLY A 294 30.89 27.49 -10.83
C GLY A 294 30.24 27.35 -12.21
N HIS A 295 30.45 28.33 -13.08
CA HIS A 295 30.17 28.28 -14.52
C HIS A 295 31.14 27.32 -15.24
N TYR A 296 30.63 26.39 -16.05
CA TYR A 296 31.35 25.72 -17.16
C TYR A 296 30.31 25.58 -18.30
N GLY A 297 30.48 26.05 -19.53
CA GLY A 297 31.70 26.19 -20.33
C GLY A 297 31.62 25.17 -21.47
N MET A 298 30.88 25.50 -22.54
CA MET A 298 30.78 24.71 -23.78
C MET A 298 32.16 24.57 -24.44
N TYR A 299 32.52 23.36 -24.87
CA TYR A 299 33.61 23.14 -25.83
C TYR A 299 33.09 22.29 -26.99
N ALA A 300 32.91 22.95 -28.13
CA ALA A 300 32.96 22.35 -29.46
C ALA A 300 34.32 22.72 -30.08
N ASP A 301 34.83 21.84 -30.93
CA ASP A 301 36.05 21.94 -31.75
C ASP A 301 37.40 21.82 -31.05
N SER A 302 38.03 20.65 -31.22
CA SER A 302 39.43 20.61 -31.65
C SER A 302 39.77 19.31 -32.39
N HIS A 303 40.28 19.49 -33.60
CA HIS A 303 40.86 18.47 -34.46
C HIS A 303 42.21 17.98 -33.90
N TYR A 304 42.33 16.67 -33.66
CA TYR A 304 43.62 15.97 -33.76
C TYR A 304 43.39 14.55 -34.29
N GLY A 305 43.52 14.41 -35.62
CA GLY A 305 43.66 13.10 -36.27
C GLY A 305 45.14 12.79 -36.47
N LEU A 306 45.58 11.64 -35.94
CA LEU A 306 46.90 11.07 -36.23
C LEU A 306 46.85 10.39 -37.61
N LYS A 307 47.91 10.60 -38.38
CA LYS A 307 47.96 10.44 -39.84
C LYS A 307 48.25 9.01 -40.33
N ASP A 308 48.34 8.01 -39.44
CA ASP A 308 48.79 6.65 -39.78
C ASP A 308 48.22 5.54 -38.87
N ASP A 309 46.94 5.60 -38.47
CA ASP A 309 46.28 4.44 -37.83
C ASP A 309 45.52 3.59 -38.86
N ASN A 310 46.08 2.42 -39.19
CA ASN A 310 45.52 1.44 -40.11
C ASN A 310 44.89 0.22 -39.39
N SER A 311 44.54 0.33 -38.11
CA SER A 311 43.88 -0.74 -37.38
C SER A 311 42.35 -0.62 -37.47
N ILE A 312 41.75 -1.13 -38.56
CA ILE A 312 40.45 -1.83 -38.63
C ILE A 312 40.28 -2.29 -40.10
N LYS A 313 40.82 -3.47 -40.41
CA LYS A 313 40.36 -4.34 -41.50
C LYS A 313 40.60 -5.80 -41.11
N LYS A 314 39.66 -6.36 -40.34
CA LYS A 314 39.01 -7.66 -40.56
C LYS A 314 38.00 -7.91 -39.46
#